data_AF-A0A7S3U4T9-F1
#
_entry.id   AF-A0A7S3U4T9-F1
#
_cell.length_a   1.000
_cell.length_b   1.000
_cell.length_c   1.000
_cell.angle_alpha   90.00
_cell.angle_beta   90.00
_cell.angle_gamma   90.00
#
_symmetry.space_group_name_H-M   'P 1'
#
loop_
_entity.id
_entity.type
_entity.pdbx_description
1 polymer ?
#
loop_
_entity_poly.entity_id
_entity_poly.type
_entity_poly.pdbx_seq_one_letter_code
_entity_poly.pdbx_strand_id
1 'polypeptide(L)'
;MEEEKKEEPTEPKKLVGMAAKAAAKESEIKRHDEVLYRPFNSGLDTGCYQLIGVVTHKGRSADGGHYIGWVHASGDDWLQCDDSFVTVVKTEDILQLKGGGDWHTAYLCFYRKLEETPHGV
;
A
#
# COMPACT_ATOMS: atom_id res chain seq x y z
N MET A 1 34.42 16.41 34.70
CA MET A 1 33.39 16.45 33.65
C MET A 1 33.71 15.23 32.79
N GLU A 2 33.17 14.07 33.16
CA GLU A 2 33.43 12.83 32.42
C GLU A 2 32.60 12.87 31.15
N GLU A 3 33.28 12.91 30.00
CA GLU A 3 32.63 12.81 28.71
C GLU A 3 32.09 11.38 28.55
N GLU A 4 30.77 11.23 28.60
CA GLU A 4 30.09 10.00 28.18
C GLU A 4 30.41 9.74 26.71
N LYS A 5 31.33 8.80 26.48
CA LYS A 5 31.65 8.28 25.16
C LYS A 5 30.44 7.47 24.69
N LYS A 6 29.59 8.07 23.85
CA LYS A 6 28.53 7.35 23.11
C LYS A 6 29.19 6.23 22.31
N GLU A 7 29.10 4.99 22.80
CA GLU A 7 29.47 3.81 22.03
C GLU A 7 28.54 3.69 20.82
N GLU A 8 29.12 3.73 19.61
CA GLU A 8 28.40 3.35 18.41
C GLU A 8 27.97 1.88 18.51
N PRO A 9 26.70 1.55 18.21
CA PRO A 9 26.25 0.18 18.30
C PRO A 9 26.99 -0.69 17.28
N THR A 10 27.51 -1.81 17.74
CA THR A 10 28.23 -2.79 16.91
C THR A 10 27.32 -3.32 15.78
N GLU A 11 27.89 -3.61 14.60
CA GLU A 11 27.15 -4.15 13.44
C GLU A 11 26.17 -5.29 13.75
N PRO A 12 26.50 -6.32 14.56
CA PRO A 12 25.53 -7.35 14.93
C PRO A 12 24.33 -6.81 15.72
N LYS A 13 24.51 -5.80 16.59
CA LYS A 13 23.41 -5.15 17.31
C LYS A 13 22.55 -4.30 16.35
N LYS A 14 23.17 -3.63 15.37
CA LYS A 14 22.46 -2.87 14.31
C LYS A 14 21.60 -3.82 13.45
N LEU A 15 22.15 -4.95 13.00
CA LEU A 15 21.45 -5.95 12.19
C LEU A 15 20.27 -6.60 12.93
N VAL A 16 20.43 -6.99 14.19
CA VAL A 16 19.34 -7.54 15.01
C VAL A 16 18.21 -6.51 15.20
N GLY A 17 18.56 -5.25 15.43
CA GLY A 17 17.58 -4.16 15.51
C GLY A 17 16.79 -3.94 14.22
N MET A 18 17.46 -4.03 13.06
CA MET A 18 16.80 -3.93 11.75
C MET A 18 15.86 -5.10 11.49
N ALA A 19 16.28 -6.32 11.81
CA ALA A 19 15.45 -7.52 11.66
C ALA A 19 14.19 -7.46 12.56
N ALA A 20 14.34 -7.03 13.82
CA ALA A 20 13.22 -6.87 14.73
C ALA A 20 12.21 -5.81 14.24
N LYS A 21 12.69 -4.69 13.69
CA LYS A 21 11.83 -3.66 13.09
C LYS A 21 11.10 -4.16 11.84
N ALA A 22 11.79 -4.91 10.98
CA ALA A 22 11.17 -5.50 9.79
C ALA A 22 10.05 -6.48 10.18
N ALA A 23 10.30 -7.35 11.16
CA ALA A 23 9.29 -8.27 11.67
C ALA A 23 8.09 -7.54 12.32
N ALA A 24 8.32 -6.47 13.07
CA ALA A 24 7.25 -5.65 13.62
C ALA A 24 6.41 -5.01 12.50
N LYS A 25 7.05 -4.40 11.50
CA LYS A 25 6.36 -3.81 10.35
C LYS A 25 5.56 -4.85 9.57
N GLU A 26 6.12 -6.03 9.34
CA GLU A 26 5.43 -7.14 8.68
C GLU A 26 4.17 -7.55 9.45
N SER A 27 4.25 -7.63 10.78
CA SER A 27 3.10 -7.97 11.62
C SER A 27 2.00 -6.90 11.59
N GLU A 28 2.38 -5.62 11.49
CA GLU A 28 1.45 -4.51 11.36
C GLU A 28 0.74 -4.54 9.99
N ILE A 29 1.49 -4.76 8.91
CA ILE A 29 0.96 -4.92 7.55
C ILE A 29 -0.03 -6.07 7.51
N LYS A 30 0.34 -7.23 8.05
CA LYS A 30 -0.54 -8.39 8.07
C LYS A 30 -1.84 -8.11 8.82
N ARG A 31 -1.75 -7.50 10.01
CA ARG A 31 -2.95 -7.13 10.79
C ARG A 31 -3.84 -6.14 10.03
N HIS A 32 -3.22 -5.17 9.37
CA HIS A 32 -3.93 -4.20 8.55
C HIS A 32 -4.65 -4.87 7.37
N ASP A 33 -3.98 -5.75 6.63
CA ASP A 33 -4.55 -6.41 5.46
C ASP A 33 -5.66 -7.40 5.83
N GLU A 34 -5.53 -8.09 6.96
CA GLU A 34 -6.59 -8.92 7.53
C GLU A 34 -7.85 -8.11 7.81
N VAL A 35 -7.71 -6.88 8.34
CA VAL A 35 -8.84 -5.97 8.55
C VAL A 35 -9.37 -5.41 7.23
N LEU A 36 -8.49 -5.00 6.31
CA LEU A 36 -8.91 -4.42 5.03
C LEU A 36 -9.70 -5.43 4.19
N TYR A 37 -9.23 -6.68 4.08
CA TYR A 37 -9.82 -7.70 3.22
C TYR A 37 -10.82 -8.65 3.91
N ARG A 38 -11.19 -8.38 5.16
CA ARG A 38 -12.19 -9.16 5.91
C ARG A 38 -13.57 -9.24 5.22
N PRO A 39 -14.40 -10.24 5.54
CA PRO A 39 -15.77 -10.31 5.03
C PRO A 39 -16.58 -9.03 5.30
N PHE A 40 -17.47 -8.66 4.36
CA PHE A 40 -18.30 -7.46 4.49
C PHE A 40 -19.19 -7.50 5.75
N ASN A 41 -19.41 -6.32 6.35
CA ASN A 41 -20.26 -6.11 7.53
C ASN A 41 -19.80 -6.90 8.78
N SER A 42 -18.49 -7.09 8.96
CA SER A 42 -17.93 -7.83 10.10
C SER A 42 -17.52 -6.93 11.28
N GLY A 43 -17.93 -5.66 11.28
CA GLY A 43 -17.67 -4.72 12.37
C GLY A 43 -18.17 -3.32 12.06
N LEU A 44 -17.63 -2.32 12.75
CA LEU A 44 -18.22 -0.99 12.82
C LEU A 44 -17.71 -0.03 11.76
N ASP A 45 -18.63 0.79 11.26
CA ASP A 45 -18.38 1.83 10.27
C ASP A 45 -17.49 2.93 10.84
N THR A 46 -16.38 3.21 10.15
CA THR A 46 -15.48 4.32 10.51
C THR A 46 -15.74 5.58 9.67
N GLY A 47 -16.42 5.43 8.53
CA GLY A 47 -16.51 6.47 7.50
C GLY A 47 -15.24 6.65 6.65
N CYS A 48 -14.16 5.92 6.97
CA CYS A 48 -12.90 5.95 6.23
C CYS A 48 -12.89 4.87 5.14
N TYR A 49 -12.15 5.14 4.07
CA TYR A 49 -11.98 4.25 2.93
C TYR A 49 -10.53 4.18 2.52
N GLN A 50 -10.12 3.01 2.03
CA GLN A 50 -8.79 2.78 1.48
C GLN A 50 -8.88 2.40 0.01
N LEU A 51 -7.99 2.98 -0.79
CA LEU A 51 -7.86 2.63 -2.20
C LEU A 51 -7.30 1.21 -2.31
N ILE A 52 -7.99 0.34 -3.05
CA ILE A 52 -7.58 -1.06 -3.27
C ILE A 52 -7.36 -1.40 -4.74
N GLY A 53 -7.80 -0.53 -5.65
CA GLY A 53 -7.64 -0.74 -7.07
C GLY A 53 -7.76 0.54 -7.86
N VAL A 54 -7.03 0.63 -8.96
CA VAL A 54 -7.11 1.73 -9.92
C VAL A 54 -7.17 1.13 -11.32
N VAL A 55 -8.03 1.65 -12.17
CA VAL A 55 -7.92 1.48 -13.62
C VAL A 55 -7.43 2.80 -14.18
N THR A 56 -6.33 2.73 -14.92
CA THR A 56 -5.78 3.90 -15.61
C THR A 56 -6.04 3.81 -17.10
N HIS A 57 -6.13 4.96 -17.75
CA HIS A 57 -6.07 5.06 -19.20
C HIS A 57 -4.78 5.80 -19.59
N LYS A 58 -4.11 5.29 -20.61
CA LYS A 58 -2.94 5.90 -21.25
C LYS A 58 -3.30 6.25 -22.69
N GLY A 59 -3.50 7.52 -22.96
CA GLY A 59 -3.78 8.02 -24.31
C GLY A 59 -4.35 9.44 -24.28
N ARG A 60 -4.22 10.17 -25.39
CA ARG A 60 -4.77 11.53 -25.55
C ARG A 60 -6.21 11.55 -26.08
N SER A 61 -6.69 10.41 -26.56
CA SER A 61 -8.02 10.23 -27.16
C SER A 61 -8.82 9.24 -26.32
N ALA A 62 -10.15 9.36 -26.31
CA ALA A 62 -11.03 8.36 -25.72
C ALA A 62 -11.24 7.13 -26.64
N ASP A 63 -11.10 7.33 -27.96
CA ASP A 63 -11.30 6.28 -28.98
C ASP A 63 -10.04 5.43 -29.22
N GLY A 64 -8.95 5.72 -28.50
CA GLY A 64 -7.70 4.98 -28.54
C GLY A 64 -6.97 5.04 -27.20
N GLY A 65 -5.89 4.27 -27.07
CA GLY A 65 -5.08 4.22 -25.85
C GLY A 65 -4.99 2.82 -25.26
N HIS A 66 -4.60 2.74 -23.99
CA HIS A 66 -4.36 1.49 -23.29
C HIS A 66 -4.85 1.55 -21.85
N TYR A 67 -5.56 0.51 -21.41
CA TYR A 67 -6.05 0.40 -20.03
C TYR A 67 -5.13 -0.52 -19.22
N ILE A 68 -4.72 -0.05 -18.05
CA ILE A 68 -3.91 -0.85 -17.12
C ILE A 68 -4.59 -0.89 -15.77
N GLY A 69 -4.67 -2.09 -15.20
CA GLY A 69 -5.18 -2.32 -13.85
C GLY A 69 -4.07 -2.24 -12.82
N TRP A 70 -4.37 -1.67 -11.66
CA TRP A 70 -3.48 -1.58 -10.51
C TRP A 70 -4.23 -2.10 -9.30
N VAL A 71 -3.69 -3.08 -8.58
CA VAL A 71 -4.40 -3.73 -7.47
C VAL A 71 -3.50 -3.75 -6.24
N HIS A 72 -4.03 -3.32 -5.09
CA HIS A 72 -3.30 -3.40 -3.83
C HIS A 72 -3.08 -4.87 -3.48
N ALA A 73 -1.83 -5.24 -3.18
CA ALA A 73 -1.48 -6.59 -2.76
C ALA A 73 -1.38 -6.67 -1.24
N SER A 74 -0.42 -5.95 -0.67
CA SER A 74 -0.15 -5.97 0.78
C SER A 74 0.73 -4.79 1.18
N GLY A 75 0.37 -4.10 2.26
CA GLY A 75 1.16 -2.98 2.78
C GLY A 75 1.45 -1.89 1.75
N ASP A 76 2.69 -1.84 1.27
CA ASP A 76 3.14 -0.87 0.26
C ASP A 76 3.22 -1.45 -1.16
N ASP A 77 2.94 -2.74 -1.31
CA ASP A 77 3.06 -3.46 -2.57
C ASP A 77 1.74 -3.46 -3.34
N TRP A 78 1.84 -3.12 -4.62
CA TRP A 78 0.76 -3.13 -5.59
C TRP A 78 1.16 -3.97 -6.80
N LEU A 79 0.15 -4.50 -7.49
CA LEU A 79 0.32 -5.21 -8.75
C LEU A 79 -0.11 -4.29 -9.89
N GLN A 80 0.81 -4.00 -10.81
CA GLN A 80 0.49 -3.42 -12.10
C GLN A 80 0.20 -4.57 -13.08
N CYS A 81 -1.05 -4.65 -13.54
CA CYS A 81 -1.55 -5.65 -14.47
C CYS A 81 -1.67 -5.01 -15.86
N ASP A 82 -0.60 -5.11 -16.65
CA ASP A 82 -0.51 -4.66 -18.03
C ASP A 82 -0.74 -5.87 -18.97
N ASP A 83 -2.01 -6.13 -19.27
CA ASP A 83 -2.47 -7.32 -20.00
C ASP A 83 -1.92 -8.64 -19.43
N SER A 84 -0.92 -9.21 -20.10
CA SER A 84 -0.28 -10.49 -19.73
C SER A 84 0.94 -10.31 -18.82
N PHE A 85 1.38 -9.08 -18.61
CA PHE A 85 2.54 -8.75 -17.78
C PHE A 85 2.08 -8.18 -16.44
N VAL A 86 2.47 -8.86 -15.36
CA VAL A 86 2.17 -8.43 -13.99
C VAL A 86 3.47 -8.11 -13.28
N THR A 87 3.58 -6.89 -12.75
CA THR A 87 4.76 -6.41 -12.01
C THR A 87 4.38 -5.88 -10.64
N VAL A 88 5.30 -5.95 -9.69
CA VAL A 88 5.13 -5.36 -8.37
C VAL A 88 5.63 -3.91 -8.41
N VAL A 89 4.80 -2.99 -7.93
CA VAL A 89 5.07 -1.54 -7.84
C VAL A 89 4.75 -1.06 -6.43
N LYS A 90 5.18 0.16 -6.07
CA LYS A 90 5.00 0.72 -4.72
C LYS A 90 3.86 1.73 -4.67
N THR A 91 3.37 2.06 -3.46
CA THR A 91 2.31 3.07 -3.30
C THR A 91 2.70 4.42 -3.92
N GLU A 92 3.99 4.77 -3.93
CA GLU A 92 4.48 5.99 -4.57
C GLU A 92 4.19 6.02 -6.09
N ASP A 93 4.25 4.87 -6.77
CA ASP A 93 3.90 4.77 -8.19
C ASP A 93 2.39 4.98 -8.40
N ILE A 94 1.58 4.49 -7.47
CA ILE A 94 0.11 4.65 -7.49
C ILE A 94 -0.29 6.11 -7.31
N LEU A 95 0.40 6.85 -6.45
CA LEU A 95 0.14 8.28 -6.24
C LEU A 95 0.51 9.13 -7.47
N GLN A 96 1.40 8.64 -8.33
CA GLN A 96 1.73 9.29 -9.59
C GLN A 96 0.64 9.14 -10.66
N LEU A 97 -0.35 8.25 -10.46
CA LEU A 97 -1.49 8.07 -11.36
C LEU A 97 -2.52 9.21 -11.30
N LYS A 98 -2.27 10.25 -10.49
CA LYS A 98 -3.13 11.44 -10.37
C LYS A 98 -3.31 12.26 -11.65
N GLY A 99 -2.57 11.93 -12.72
CA GLY A 99 -2.64 12.59 -14.03
C GLY A 99 -1.84 13.90 -14.11
N GLY A 100 -2.04 14.65 -15.21
CA GLY A 100 -1.40 15.95 -15.46
C GLY A 100 -0.41 15.99 -16.63
N GLY A 101 -0.31 14.91 -17.42
CA GLY A 101 0.54 14.82 -18.63
C GLY A 101 0.16 13.63 -19.50
N ASP A 102 1.07 13.18 -20.36
CA ASP A 102 0.87 11.98 -21.23
C ASP A 102 1.06 10.64 -20.50
N TRP A 103 1.18 10.69 -19.17
CA TRP A 103 1.33 9.51 -18.32
C TRP A 103 -0.02 8.87 -18.00
N HIS A 104 0.02 7.70 -17.37
CA HIS A 104 -1.18 7.01 -16.88
C HIS A 104 -2.01 7.95 -16.01
N THR A 105 -3.28 8.09 -16.35
CA THR A 105 -4.23 8.88 -15.56
C THR A 105 -5.27 7.96 -14.96
N ALA A 106 -5.50 8.07 -13.66
CA ALA A 106 -6.53 7.36 -12.94
C ALA A 106 -7.90 7.65 -13.58
N TYR A 107 -8.58 6.59 -13.98
CA TYR A 107 -9.88 6.67 -14.64
C TYR A 107 -10.99 6.14 -13.71
N LEU A 108 -10.76 4.97 -13.09
CA LEU A 108 -11.64 4.43 -12.05
C LEU A 108 -10.81 4.12 -10.80
N CYS A 109 -11.33 4.50 -9.64
CA CYS A 109 -10.74 4.20 -8.34
C CYS A 109 -11.68 3.34 -7.52
N PHE A 110 -11.20 2.18 -7.08
CA PHE A 110 -11.93 1.23 -6.25
C PHE A 110 -11.49 1.40 -4.81
N TYR A 111 -12.45 1.75 -3.96
CA TYR A 111 -12.23 1.94 -2.54
C TYR A 111 -12.94 0.86 -1.74
N ARG A 112 -12.29 0.43 -0.67
CA ARG A 112 -12.87 -0.44 0.34
C ARG A 112 -13.05 0.32 1.63
N LYS A 113 -14.23 0.16 2.23
CA LYS A 113 -14.55 0.74 3.53
C LYS A 113 -13.64 0.13 4.60
N LEU A 114 -13.05 0.98 5.42
CA LEU A 114 -12.33 0.57 6.62
C LEU A 114 -13.33 0.41 7.75
N GLU A 115 -13.22 -0.71 8.46
CA GLU A 115 -14.12 -1.03 9.54
C GLU A 115 -13.32 -1.47 10.77
N GLU A 116 -13.77 -1.06 11.94
CA GLU A 116 -13.09 -1.36 13.19
C GLU A 116 -13.73 -2.56 13.89
N THR A 117 -12.92 -3.30 14.63
CA THR A 117 -13.40 -4.40 15.47
C THR A 117 -13.72 -3.82 16.86
N PRO A 118 -14.95 -3.95 17.38
CA PRO A 118 -15.27 -3.46 18.71
C PRO A 118 -14.32 -4.04 19.77
N HIS A 119 -13.74 -3.20 20.62
CA HIS A 119 -12.97 -3.68 21.77
C HIS A 119 -13.93 -3.90 22.95
N GLY A 120 -14.11 -5.15 23.37
CA GLY A 120 -14.80 -5.49 24.63
C GLY A 120 -16.24 -6.03 24.51
N VAL A 121 -16.50 -6.95 23.57
CA VAL A 121 -17.70 -7.81 23.61
C VAL A 121 -17.28 -9.27 23.61
#